data_AF-A0A933IIE0-F1
#
_entry.id   AF-A0A933IIE0-F1
#
_cell.length_a   1.000
_cell.length_b   1.000
_cell.length_c   1.000
_cell.angle_alpha   90.00
_cell.angle_beta   90.00
_cell.angle_gamma   90.00
#
_symmetry.space_group_name_H-M   'P 1'
#
loop_
_entity.id
_entity.type
_entity.pdbx_description
1 polymer ?
#
loop_
_entity_poly.entity_id
_entity_poly.type
_entity_poly.pdbx_seq_one_letter_code
_entity_poly.pdbx_strand_id
1 'polypeptide(L)'
;GMYAAARAGGPPLGLAVGQALMAHRGKRVGIFTGAPVPGHMPNGENDGPLGSIVAGRALERIGCRVTFYAERELFPILEELIRQERLAAGLKELHKTDRAANLPCADEMDLGISIEKQGATADGHMYSINAHNRDHTRANIDNVIAKLTADGKVTIGVGDGGNEIGWGKIHEYIVTHVPFGPTIACTITTTHLYPAAVSNWGGYALAALLALQTGDLSLCHDPKRELEYLDLTARMRVMDGGTGQPINHVDGIPAGVSAALVTILRGLVEAYHRKPFDRPF
;
A
#
# COMPACT_ATOMS: atom_id res chain seq x y z
N GLY A 1 15.49 -9.71 -9.68
CA GLY A 1 14.92 -8.84 -8.64
C GLY A 1 13.49 -8.49 -9.01
N MET A 2 12.58 -8.44 -8.02
CA MET A 2 11.14 -8.22 -8.24
C MET A 2 10.83 -6.95 -9.05
N TYR A 3 11.56 -5.85 -8.80
CA TYR A 3 11.44 -4.62 -9.59
C TYR A 3 11.69 -4.84 -11.09
N ALA A 4 12.74 -5.59 -11.45
CA ALA A 4 13.08 -5.84 -12.85
C ALA A 4 12.02 -6.72 -13.54
N ALA A 5 11.51 -7.73 -12.81
CA ALA A 5 10.40 -8.56 -13.29
C ALA A 5 9.14 -7.72 -13.51
N ALA A 6 8.77 -6.88 -12.55
CA ALA A 6 7.56 -6.04 -12.63
C ALA A 6 7.66 -4.98 -13.73
N ARG A 7 8.86 -4.46 -13.97
CA ARG A 7 9.14 -3.51 -15.04
C ARG A 7 9.09 -4.15 -16.43
N ALA A 8 9.54 -5.40 -16.57
CA ALA A 8 9.55 -6.15 -17.83
C ALA A 8 10.11 -5.35 -19.03
N GLY A 9 11.19 -4.58 -18.83
CA GLY A 9 11.80 -3.75 -19.87
C GLY A 9 11.07 -2.42 -20.19
N GLY A 10 9.93 -2.15 -19.56
CA GLY A 10 9.17 -0.91 -19.71
C GLY A 10 9.83 0.35 -19.09
N PRO A 11 9.11 1.47 -18.98
CA PRO A 11 9.61 2.66 -18.27
C PRO A 11 9.82 2.37 -16.77
N PRO A 12 10.52 3.24 -16.02
CA PRO A 12 10.60 3.13 -14.57
C PRO A 12 9.20 3.03 -13.95
N LEU A 13 9.00 2.08 -13.03
CA LEU A 13 7.68 1.81 -12.45
C LEU A 13 7.09 3.05 -11.74
N GLY A 14 7.94 3.79 -11.02
CA GLY A 14 7.53 5.05 -10.37
C GLY A 14 7.04 6.11 -11.35
N LEU A 15 7.64 6.20 -12.55
CA LEU A 15 7.18 7.14 -13.56
C LEU A 15 5.78 6.77 -14.06
N ALA A 16 5.57 5.50 -14.41
CA ALA A 16 4.27 5.02 -14.89
C ALA A 16 3.17 5.18 -13.82
N VAL A 17 3.47 4.82 -12.57
CA VAL A 17 2.54 4.97 -11.44
C VAL A 17 2.24 6.45 -11.17
N GLY A 18 3.26 7.32 -11.12
CA GLY A 18 3.07 8.76 -10.90
C GLY A 18 2.19 9.41 -11.98
N GLN A 19 2.40 9.04 -13.26
CA GLN A 19 1.55 9.49 -14.37
C GLN A 19 0.10 9.00 -14.22
N ALA A 20 -0.09 7.74 -13.85
CA ALA A 20 -1.43 7.18 -13.62
C ALA A 20 -2.16 7.90 -12.47
N LEU A 21 -1.48 8.16 -11.35
CA LEU A 21 -2.06 8.89 -10.22
C LEU A 21 -2.45 10.32 -10.63
N MET A 22 -1.59 11.04 -11.37
CA MET A 22 -1.88 12.38 -11.85
C MET A 22 -3.03 12.44 -12.85
N ALA A 23 -3.15 11.44 -13.73
CA ALA A 23 -4.29 11.33 -14.65
C ALA A 23 -5.64 11.15 -13.93
N HIS A 24 -5.61 10.69 -12.66
CA HIS A 24 -6.79 10.50 -11.82
C HIS A 24 -6.95 11.60 -10.76
N ARG A 25 -6.25 12.73 -10.90
CA ARG A 25 -6.47 13.90 -10.03
C ARG A 25 -7.94 14.29 -10.02
N GLY A 26 -8.49 14.53 -8.82
CA GLY A 26 -9.89 14.94 -8.67
C GLY A 26 -10.92 13.80 -8.73
N LYS A 27 -10.47 12.55 -8.89
CA LYS A 27 -11.34 11.37 -9.02
C LYS A 27 -11.61 10.68 -7.68
N ARG A 28 -12.48 9.67 -7.70
CA ARG A 28 -12.77 8.81 -6.54
C ARG A 28 -11.72 7.70 -6.47
N VAL A 29 -11.04 7.58 -5.34
CA VAL A 29 -9.96 6.60 -5.15
C VAL A 29 -10.31 5.68 -3.98
N GLY A 30 -10.33 4.37 -4.24
CA GLY A 30 -10.41 3.36 -3.18
C GLY A 30 -9.02 2.86 -2.83
N ILE A 31 -8.68 2.86 -1.54
CA ILE A 31 -7.42 2.31 -1.03
C ILE A 31 -7.75 1.11 -0.13
N PHE A 32 -7.28 -0.07 -0.52
CA PHE A 32 -7.49 -1.33 0.17
C PHE A 32 -6.23 -1.71 0.94
N THR A 33 -6.38 -2.01 2.22
CA THR A 33 -5.25 -2.40 3.07
C THR A 33 -5.71 -3.32 4.19
N GLY A 34 -4.78 -4.13 4.71
CA GLY A 34 -4.96 -4.82 5.97
C GLY A 34 -4.56 -6.29 5.94
N ALA A 35 -3.82 -6.67 6.99
CA ALA A 35 -3.33 -8.02 7.21
C ALA A 35 -3.61 -8.57 8.63
N PRO A 36 -4.83 -8.46 9.19
CA PRO A 36 -5.10 -9.01 10.52
C PRO A 36 -5.01 -10.54 10.58
N VAL A 37 -4.70 -11.01 11.79
CA VAL A 37 -4.74 -12.43 12.19
C VAL A 37 -5.34 -12.44 13.60
N PRO A 38 -6.67 -12.58 13.77
CA PRO A 38 -7.33 -12.28 15.05
C PRO A 38 -6.71 -12.93 16.30
N GLY A 39 -6.18 -14.15 16.18
CA GLY A 39 -5.53 -14.86 17.29
C GLY A 39 -4.08 -14.43 17.62
N HIS A 40 -3.41 -13.69 16.73
CA HIS A 40 -1.99 -13.32 16.86
C HIS A 40 -1.77 -11.80 16.71
N MET A 41 -2.47 -11.18 15.76
CA MET A 41 -2.48 -9.76 15.45
C MET A 41 -3.93 -9.24 15.52
N PRO A 42 -4.53 -9.16 16.73
CA PRO A 42 -5.93 -8.80 16.93
C PRO A 42 -6.27 -7.36 16.51
N ASN A 43 -5.26 -6.48 16.44
CA ASN A 43 -5.40 -5.09 16.00
C ASN A 43 -4.79 -4.87 14.60
N GLY A 44 -4.55 -5.96 13.87
CA GLY A 44 -3.88 -5.91 12.58
C GLY A 44 -2.37 -5.73 12.66
N GLU A 45 -1.79 -5.66 11.48
CA GLU A 45 -0.39 -5.39 11.20
C GLU A 45 -0.21 -3.90 10.87
N ASN A 46 0.97 -3.36 11.15
CA ASN A 46 1.27 -1.96 10.88
C ASN A 46 1.77 -1.70 9.46
N ASP A 47 2.21 -2.72 8.71
CA ASP A 47 2.49 -2.59 7.28
C ASP A 47 1.22 -2.60 6.44
N GLY A 48 1.12 -1.63 5.52
CA GLY A 48 -0.08 -1.30 4.76
C GLY A 48 -0.82 -0.05 5.22
N PRO A 49 -1.38 -0.02 6.46
CA PRO A 49 -2.21 1.08 6.94
C PRO A 49 -1.50 2.44 6.94
N LEU A 50 -0.22 2.51 7.32
CA LEU A 50 0.49 3.79 7.40
C LEU A 50 0.75 4.36 6.00
N GLY A 51 1.18 3.52 5.07
CA GLY A 51 1.35 3.85 3.65
C GLY A 51 0.04 4.28 3.00
N SER A 52 -1.06 3.63 3.37
CA SER A 52 -2.40 3.99 2.93
C SER A 52 -2.79 5.39 3.38
N ILE A 53 -2.60 5.72 4.66
CA ILE A 53 -2.89 7.06 5.19
C ILE A 53 -2.05 8.12 4.47
N VAL A 54 -0.76 7.88 4.28
CA VAL A 54 0.15 8.82 3.61
C VAL A 54 -0.23 9.03 2.14
N ALA A 55 -0.49 7.95 1.40
CA ALA A 55 -0.92 8.03 0.01
C ALA A 55 -2.29 8.72 -0.11
N GLY A 56 -3.25 8.34 0.74
CA GLY A 56 -4.58 8.93 0.80
C GLY A 56 -4.54 10.43 1.09
N ARG A 57 -3.71 10.88 2.04
CA ARG A 57 -3.50 12.31 2.31
C ARG A 57 -2.98 13.06 1.09
N ALA A 58 -1.98 12.52 0.40
CA ALA A 58 -1.43 13.15 -0.80
C ALA A 58 -2.48 13.24 -1.92
N LEU A 59 -3.30 12.20 -2.07
CA LEU A 59 -4.39 12.14 -3.04
C LEU A 59 -5.51 13.16 -2.73
N GLU A 60 -5.92 13.30 -1.47
CA GLU A 60 -6.92 14.32 -1.08
C GLU A 60 -6.41 15.74 -1.37
N ARG A 61 -5.12 16.01 -1.12
CA ARG A 61 -4.53 17.33 -1.37
C ARG A 61 -4.48 17.70 -2.85
N ILE A 62 -4.42 16.73 -3.76
CA ILE A 62 -4.57 16.98 -5.20
C ILE A 62 -6.04 17.01 -5.65
N GLY A 63 -6.99 16.80 -4.74
CA GLY A 63 -8.43 16.95 -4.96
C GLY A 63 -9.21 15.64 -5.12
N CYS A 64 -8.57 14.49 -4.93
CA CYS A 64 -9.27 13.20 -5.00
C CYS A 64 -10.21 13.00 -3.80
N ARG A 65 -11.28 12.23 -4.00
CA ARG A 65 -12.13 11.75 -2.91
C ARG A 65 -11.66 10.36 -2.52
N VAL A 66 -11.08 10.22 -1.34
CA VAL A 66 -10.48 8.95 -0.88
C VAL A 66 -11.46 8.18 -0.02
N THR A 67 -11.51 6.86 -0.20
CA THR A 67 -12.16 5.94 0.73
C THR A 67 -11.20 4.79 1.04
N PHE A 68 -10.93 4.59 2.32
CA PHE A 68 -10.17 3.45 2.81
C PHE A 68 -11.10 2.25 3.01
N TYR A 69 -10.64 1.09 2.58
CA TYR A 69 -11.32 -0.19 2.77
C TYR A 69 -10.36 -1.12 3.53
N ALA A 70 -10.78 -1.54 4.72
CA ALA A 70 -9.95 -2.37 5.59
C ALA A 70 -10.82 -3.31 6.42
N GLU A 71 -10.20 -4.32 7.02
CA GLU A 71 -10.86 -5.11 8.05
C GLU A 71 -11.13 -4.29 9.32
N ARG A 72 -12.19 -4.64 10.05
CA ARG A 72 -12.62 -3.95 11.28
C ARG A 72 -11.51 -3.83 12.31
N GLU A 73 -10.63 -4.81 12.43
CA GLU A 73 -9.52 -4.82 13.40
C GLU A 73 -8.58 -3.62 13.25
N LEU A 74 -8.47 -3.06 12.04
CA LEU A 74 -7.62 -1.92 11.72
C LEU A 74 -8.32 -0.57 11.89
N PHE A 75 -9.63 -0.55 12.15
CA PHE A 75 -10.39 0.69 12.27
C PHE A 75 -9.84 1.61 13.35
N PRO A 76 -9.53 1.16 14.58
CA PRO A 76 -9.06 2.07 15.62
C PRO A 76 -7.81 2.87 15.21
N ILE A 77 -6.83 2.21 14.58
CA ILE A 77 -5.60 2.89 14.13
C ILE A 77 -5.87 3.78 12.91
N LEU A 78 -6.67 3.33 11.95
CA LEU A 78 -7.01 4.12 10.76
C LEU A 78 -7.83 5.36 11.12
N GLU A 79 -8.84 5.24 11.99
CA GLU A 79 -9.65 6.36 12.48
C GLU A 79 -8.80 7.39 13.20
N GLU A 80 -7.89 6.95 14.07
CA GLU A 80 -6.98 7.85 14.78
C GLU A 80 -6.03 8.58 13.81
N LEU A 81 -5.47 7.89 12.83
CA LEU A 81 -4.60 8.50 11.81
C LEU A 81 -5.36 9.45 10.88
N ILE A 82 -6.56 9.08 10.44
CA ILE A 82 -7.48 9.96 9.68
C ILE A 82 -7.75 11.24 10.46
N ARG A 83 -8.04 11.13 11.76
CA ARG A 83 -8.28 12.27 12.65
C ARG A 83 -7.03 13.13 12.82
N GLN A 84 -5.86 12.54 13.05
CA GLN A 84 -4.59 13.27 13.22
C GLN A 84 -4.16 14.01 11.95
N GLU A 85 -4.40 13.43 10.77
CA GLU A 85 -4.10 14.04 9.47
C GLU A 85 -5.22 14.95 8.95
N ARG A 86 -6.37 14.97 9.64
CA ARG A 86 -7.56 15.77 9.28
C ARG A 86 -8.07 15.45 7.88
N LEU A 87 -8.08 14.16 7.54
CA LEU A 87 -8.57 13.69 6.24
C LEU A 87 -10.10 13.76 6.18
N ALA A 88 -10.64 14.04 5.01
CA ALA A 88 -12.08 13.94 4.73
C ALA A 88 -12.48 12.53 4.26
N ALA A 89 -11.53 11.60 4.25
CA ALA A 89 -11.65 10.29 3.67
C ALA A 89 -12.71 9.44 4.37
N GLY A 90 -13.44 8.64 3.58
CA GLY A 90 -14.30 7.59 4.11
C GLY A 90 -13.49 6.40 4.63
N LEU A 91 -14.05 5.64 5.56
CA LEU A 91 -13.54 4.35 6.01
C LEU A 91 -14.68 3.32 5.95
N LYS A 92 -14.47 2.22 5.22
CA LYS A 92 -15.46 1.16 5.01
C LYS A 92 -14.90 -0.21 5.34
N GLU A 93 -15.74 -1.05 5.92
CA GLU A 93 -15.36 -2.39 6.36
C GLU A 93 -15.33 -3.34 5.17
N LEU A 94 -14.32 -4.20 5.11
CA LEU A 94 -14.27 -5.33 4.20
C LEU A 94 -14.83 -6.59 4.84
N HIS A 95 -15.69 -7.29 4.11
CA HIS A 95 -16.28 -8.55 4.53
C HIS A 95 -15.30 -9.71 4.33
N LYS A 96 -14.99 -10.44 5.41
CA LYS A 96 -14.02 -11.55 5.41
C LYS A 96 -14.55 -12.85 4.84
N THR A 97 -15.83 -13.13 5.09
CA THR A 97 -16.47 -14.42 4.77
C THR A 97 -17.31 -14.36 3.51
N ASP A 98 -17.71 -13.17 3.08
CA ASP A 98 -18.49 -12.95 1.87
C ASP A 98 -17.79 -11.93 0.97
N ARG A 99 -17.00 -12.43 0.02
CA ARG A 99 -16.33 -11.56 -0.96
C ARG A 99 -17.33 -10.86 -1.89
N ALA A 100 -18.52 -11.44 -2.13
CA ALA A 100 -19.52 -10.83 -3.01
C ALA A 100 -20.08 -9.54 -2.38
N ALA A 101 -20.18 -9.48 -1.05
CA ALA A 101 -20.54 -8.27 -0.32
C ALA A 101 -19.56 -7.10 -0.52
N ASN A 102 -18.29 -7.39 -0.87
CA ASN A 102 -17.31 -6.35 -1.18
C ASN A 102 -17.47 -5.79 -2.61
N LEU A 103 -18.06 -6.54 -3.55
CA LEU A 103 -18.12 -6.18 -4.97
C LEU A 103 -18.72 -4.78 -5.26
N PRO A 104 -19.78 -4.32 -4.58
CA PRO A 104 -20.38 -3.00 -4.84
C PRO A 104 -19.41 -1.84 -4.67
N CYS A 105 -18.33 -1.98 -3.88
CA CYS A 105 -17.38 -0.88 -3.71
C CYS A 105 -16.64 -0.52 -5.00
N ALA A 106 -16.51 -1.45 -5.96
CA ALA A 106 -15.88 -1.19 -7.25
C ALA A 106 -16.58 -0.07 -8.05
N ASP A 107 -17.89 0.11 -7.88
CA ASP A 107 -18.68 1.15 -8.56
C ASP A 107 -18.49 2.54 -7.93
N GLU A 108 -17.95 2.60 -6.70
CA GLU A 108 -17.75 3.81 -5.93
C GLU A 108 -16.43 4.53 -6.25
N MET A 109 -15.53 3.89 -7.00
CA MET A 109 -14.19 4.41 -7.32
C MET A 109 -13.88 4.41 -8.81
N ASP A 110 -12.94 5.27 -9.20
CA ASP A 110 -12.39 5.39 -10.56
C ASP A 110 -10.97 4.80 -10.65
N LEU A 111 -10.28 4.72 -9.50
CA LEU A 111 -8.95 4.14 -9.31
C LEU A 111 -8.95 3.30 -8.02
N GLY A 112 -8.45 2.06 -8.10
CA GLY A 112 -8.22 1.19 -6.95
C GLY A 112 -6.74 1.05 -6.62
N ILE A 113 -6.37 1.17 -5.35
CA ILE A 113 -4.98 0.98 -4.88
C ILE A 113 -5.00 -0.08 -3.77
N SER A 114 -4.24 -1.16 -3.89
CA SER A 114 -4.01 -2.11 -2.81
C SER A 114 -2.63 -1.91 -2.20
N ILE A 115 -2.55 -1.77 -0.88
CA ILE A 115 -1.29 -1.62 -0.13
C ILE A 115 -1.30 -2.63 1.00
N GLU A 116 -0.43 -3.63 0.92
CA GLU A 116 -0.41 -4.76 1.87
C GLU A 116 -1.78 -5.43 1.99
N LYS A 117 -2.29 -5.87 0.85
CA LYS A 117 -3.57 -6.57 0.77
C LYS A 117 -3.39 -7.87 0.03
N GLN A 118 -3.61 -8.98 0.73
CA GLN A 118 -3.47 -10.31 0.16
C GLN A 118 -4.46 -10.59 -0.96
N GLY A 119 -4.00 -11.36 -1.95
CA GLY A 119 -4.84 -11.89 -3.03
C GLY A 119 -4.75 -13.41 -3.08
N ALA A 120 -5.70 -14.06 -3.76
CA ALA A 120 -5.73 -15.51 -3.81
C ALA A 120 -4.63 -16.10 -4.70
N THR A 121 -4.18 -17.28 -4.29
CA THR A 121 -3.30 -18.17 -5.04
C THR A 121 -4.11 -19.04 -6.00
N ALA A 122 -3.44 -19.87 -6.81
CA ALA A 122 -4.09 -20.65 -7.86
C ALA A 122 -5.11 -21.69 -7.34
N ASP A 123 -4.96 -22.14 -6.10
CA ASP A 123 -5.89 -23.02 -5.39
C ASP A 123 -7.07 -22.27 -4.75
N GLY A 124 -7.14 -20.94 -4.89
CA GLY A 124 -8.23 -20.09 -4.41
C GLY A 124 -8.11 -19.65 -2.96
N HIS A 125 -7.03 -20.01 -2.26
CA HIS A 125 -6.78 -19.66 -0.87
C HIS A 125 -5.89 -18.41 -0.75
N MET A 126 -5.80 -17.83 0.44
CA MET A 126 -4.81 -16.79 0.77
C MET A 126 -3.79 -17.34 1.77
N TYR A 127 -2.51 -17.00 1.58
CA TYR A 127 -1.43 -17.47 2.43
C TYR A 127 -0.54 -16.32 2.90
N SER A 128 0.01 -16.43 4.12
CA SER A 128 1.12 -15.57 4.56
C SER A 128 2.39 -15.87 3.76
N ILE A 129 3.40 -15.01 3.84
CA ILE A 129 4.75 -15.24 3.30
C ILE A 129 5.38 -16.58 3.75
N ASN A 130 5.02 -17.08 4.93
CA ASN A 130 5.46 -18.38 5.47
C ASN A 130 4.47 -19.52 5.19
N ALA A 131 3.69 -19.45 4.11
CA ALA A 131 2.75 -20.49 3.65
C ALA A 131 1.62 -20.91 4.62
N HIS A 132 1.35 -20.15 5.68
CA HIS A 132 0.19 -20.40 6.53
C HIS A 132 -1.08 -19.86 5.87
N ASN A 133 -2.15 -20.65 5.84
CA ASN A 133 -3.45 -20.20 5.35
C ASN A 133 -3.97 -18.98 6.15
N ARG A 134 -4.61 -18.05 5.45
CA ARG A 134 -5.14 -16.77 5.95
C ARG A 134 -6.60 -16.54 5.57
N ASP A 135 -7.29 -17.58 5.11
CA ASP A 135 -8.71 -17.51 4.84
C ASP A 135 -9.47 -17.11 6.10
N HIS A 136 -10.48 -16.26 5.90
CA HIS A 136 -11.32 -15.71 6.96
C HIS A 136 -10.61 -14.83 8.01
N THR A 137 -9.26 -14.77 8.02
CA THR A 137 -8.55 -13.81 8.89
C THR A 137 -8.57 -12.41 8.30
N ARG A 138 -8.67 -12.32 6.97
CA ARG A 138 -8.72 -11.09 6.16
C ARG A 138 -9.67 -11.26 4.98
N ALA A 139 -10.14 -10.15 4.42
CA ALA A 139 -11.07 -10.16 3.30
C ALA A 139 -10.38 -10.48 1.97
N ASN A 140 -11.04 -11.31 1.17
CA ASN A 140 -10.71 -11.47 -0.25
C ASN A 140 -11.46 -10.39 -1.05
N ILE A 141 -10.73 -9.62 -1.84
CA ILE A 141 -11.28 -8.56 -2.70
C ILE A 141 -10.95 -8.80 -4.18
N ASP A 142 -10.59 -10.02 -4.56
CA ASP A 142 -10.12 -10.35 -5.91
C ASP A 142 -11.20 -10.03 -6.96
N ASN A 143 -12.46 -10.26 -6.62
CA ASN A 143 -13.61 -9.92 -7.46
C ASN A 143 -13.78 -8.40 -7.66
N VAL A 144 -13.43 -7.58 -6.66
CA VAL A 144 -13.41 -6.12 -6.76
C VAL A 144 -12.35 -5.71 -7.79
N ILE A 145 -11.13 -6.23 -7.66
CA ILE A 145 -10.01 -5.92 -8.58
C ILE A 145 -10.31 -6.40 -10.00
N ALA A 146 -10.88 -7.60 -10.14
CA ALA A 146 -11.31 -8.15 -11.42
C ALA A 146 -12.38 -7.27 -12.08
N LYS A 147 -13.38 -6.79 -11.31
CA LYS A 147 -14.40 -5.87 -11.81
C LYS A 147 -13.81 -4.53 -12.24
N LEU A 148 -12.95 -3.91 -11.42
CA LEU A 148 -12.27 -2.67 -11.80
C LEU A 148 -11.51 -2.83 -13.13
N THR A 149 -10.81 -3.96 -13.30
CA THR A 149 -10.10 -4.28 -14.54
C THR A 149 -11.05 -4.46 -15.73
N ALA A 150 -12.14 -5.21 -15.54
CA ALA A 150 -13.16 -5.42 -16.58
C ALA A 150 -13.85 -4.11 -17.01
N ASP A 151 -14.02 -3.18 -16.07
CA ASP A 151 -14.57 -1.84 -16.31
C ASP A 151 -13.54 -0.86 -16.91
N GLY A 152 -12.30 -1.31 -17.18
CA GLY A 152 -11.22 -0.48 -17.72
C GLY A 152 -10.67 0.56 -16.74
N LYS A 153 -10.92 0.41 -15.44
CA LYS A 153 -10.41 1.30 -14.38
C LYS A 153 -8.98 0.92 -14.01
N VAL A 154 -8.20 1.90 -13.58
CA VAL A 154 -6.81 1.68 -13.18
C VAL A 154 -6.77 1.01 -11.81
N THR A 155 -5.90 0.01 -11.68
CA THR A 155 -5.57 -0.63 -10.41
C THR A 155 -4.06 -0.57 -10.15
N ILE A 156 -3.66 -0.23 -8.92
CA ILE A 156 -2.26 -0.17 -8.49
C ILE A 156 -2.08 -1.13 -7.32
N GLY A 157 -1.19 -2.11 -7.47
CA GLY A 157 -0.80 -3.02 -6.40
C GLY A 157 0.55 -2.63 -5.81
N VAL A 158 0.60 -2.44 -4.50
CA VAL A 158 1.79 -2.21 -3.69
C VAL A 158 1.92 -3.34 -2.69
N GLY A 159 3.09 -3.97 -2.68
CA GLY A 159 3.38 -5.15 -1.88
C GLY A 159 4.88 -5.40 -1.78
N ASP A 160 5.28 -6.30 -0.90
CA ASP A 160 6.68 -6.66 -0.65
C ASP A 160 6.96 -8.18 -0.65
N GLY A 161 5.93 -9.02 -0.50
CA GLY A 161 6.06 -10.46 -0.26
C GLY A 161 5.84 -11.38 -1.47
N GLY A 162 4.94 -11.02 -2.38
CA GLY A 162 4.54 -11.89 -3.51
C GLY A 162 3.17 -12.53 -3.37
N ASN A 163 2.55 -12.43 -2.20
CA ASN A 163 1.21 -12.92 -1.87
C ASN A 163 0.16 -11.80 -1.86
N GLU A 164 0.54 -10.56 -2.18
CA GLU A 164 -0.36 -9.41 -2.25
C GLU A 164 -1.00 -9.25 -3.64
N ILE A 165 -2.11 -8.53 -3.69
CA ILE A 165 -2.77 -8.15 -4.94
C ILE A 165 -1.82 -7.36 -5.83
N GLY A 166 -1.75 -7.78 -7.10
CA GLY A 166 -0.87 -7.21 -8.12
C GLY A 166 0.31 -8.11 -8.47
N TRP A 167 0.76 -8.95 -7.54
CA TRP A 167 1.91 -9.85 -7.76
C TRP A 167 1.67 -10.94 -8.79
N GLY A 168 0.42 -11.21 -9.16
CA GLY A 168 0.09 -12.05 -10.32
C GLY A 168 0.76 -11.59 -11.61
N LYS A 169 1.13 -10.31 -11.70
CA LYS A 169 1.86 -9.75 -12.85
C LYS A 169 3.26 -10.34 -13.02
N ILE A 170 3.85 -10.85 -11.94
CA ILE A 170 5.16 -11.51 -11.93
C ILE A 170 5.11 -12.88 -11.26
N HIS A 171 3.97 -13.57 -11.40
CA HIS A 171 3.69 -14.84 -10.74
C HIS A 171 4.83 -15.87 -10.89
N GLU A 172 5.32 -16.11 -12.10
CA GLU A 172 6.42 -17.06 -12.36
C GLU A 172 7.71 -16.71 -11.61
N TYR A 173 8.00 -15.41 -11.48
CA TYR A 173 9.15 -14.95 -10.71
C TYR A 173 8.98 -15.31 -9.24
N ILE A 174 7.78 -15.13 -8.67
CA ILE A 174 7.47 -15.46 -7.27
C ILE A 174 7.58 -16.96 -7.03
N VAL A 175 6.93 -17.76 -7.87
CA VAL A 175 7.00 -19.23 -7.80
C VAL A 175 8.43 -19.74 -7.78
N THR A 176 9.32 -19.11 -8.56
CA THR A 176 10.70 -19.59 -8.75
C THR A 176 11.69 -19.07 -7.70
N HIS A 177 11.53 -17.83 -7.24
CA HIS A 177 12.60 -17.13 -6.50
C HIS A 177 12.25 -16.75 -5.06
N VAL A 178 10.97 -16.83 -4.67
CA VAL A 178 10.53 -16.47 -3.32
C VAL A 178 10.39 -17.74 -2.48
N PRO A 179 10.85 -17.77 -1.23
CA PRO A 179 10.58 -18.87 -0.30
C PRO A 179 9.07 -19.17 -0.25
N PHE A 180 8.71 -20.46 -0.32
CA PHE A 180 7.32 -20.91 -0.43
C PHE A 180 6.54 -20.41 -1.66
N GLY A 181 7.22 -19.82 -2.65
CA GLY A 181 6.64 -19.24 -3.86
C GLY A 181 5.55 -20.08 -4.54
N PRO A 182 5.76 -21.40 -4.77
CA PRO A 182 4.74 -22.26 -5.38
C PRO A 182 3.41 -22.33 -4.60
N THR A 183 3.45 -22.05 -3.29
CA THR A 183 2.26 -22.04 -2.43
C THR A 183 1.66 -20.65 -2.32
N ILE A 184 2.47 -19.61 -2.21
CA ILE A 184 2.01 -18.27 -1.81
C ILE A 184 1.76 -17.31 -2.97
N ALA A 185 2.21 -17.64 -4.19
CA ALA A 185 2.18 -16.72 -5.31
C ALA A 185 0.75 -16.27 -5.64
N CYS A 186 0.45 -15.00 -5.38
CA CYS A 186 -0.83 -14.40 -5.71
C CYS A 186 -1.04 -14.41 -7.23
N THR A 187 -2.26 -14.72 -7.66
CA THR A 187 -2.64 -14.79 -9.08
C THR A 187 -3.27 -13.50 -9.59
N ILE A 188 -3.65 -12.59 -8.69
CA ILE A 188 -4.37 -11.37 -9.02
C ILE A 188 -3.41 -10.33 -9.58
N THR A 189 -3.73 -9.82 -10.76
CA THR A 189 -2.96 -8.78 -11.45
C THR A 189 -3.58 -7.40 -11.24
N THR A 190 -2.76 -6.36 -11.40
CA THR A 190 -3.18 -4.96 -11.41
C THR A 190 -2.60 -4.26 -12.64
N THR A 191 -3.18 -3.12 -13.03
CA THR A 191 -2.65 -2.29 -14.14
C THR A 191 -1.18 -1.95 -13.89
N HIS A 192 -0.87 -1.47 -12.68
CA HIS A 192 0.49 -1.22 -12.22
C HIS A 192 0.80 -2.06 -10.98
N LEU A 193 1.97 -2.70 -10.98
CA LEU A 193 2.56 -3.30 -9.79
C LEU A 193 3.74 -2.43 -9.37
N TYR A 194 3.80 -2.08 -8.09
CA TYR A 194 4.86 -1.29 -7.49
C TYR A 194 5.47 -2.08 -6.31
N PRO A 195 6.49 -2.92 -6.56
CA PRO A 195 7.17 -3.66 -5.50
C PRO A 195 7.93 -2.72 -4.58
N ALA A 196 7.80 -2.92 -3.27
CA ALA A 196 8.56 -2.24 -2.23
C ALA A 196 9.23 -3.27 -1.31
N ALA A 197 10.12 -2.82 -0.43
CA ALA A 197 10.70 -3.68 0.62
C ALA A 197 9.83 -3.76 1.88
N VAL A 198 8.91 -2.81 2.02
CA VAL A 198 7.87 -2.65 3.05
C VAL A 198 6.74 -1.92 2.33
N SER A 199 5.50 -2.39 2.39
CA SER A 199 4.39 -1.82 1.61
C SER A 199 4.08 -0.37 1.97
N ASN A 200 4.25 0.00 3.25
CA ASN A 200 4.16 1.37 3.73
C ASN A 200 5.09 2.30 2.95
N TRP A 201 6.33 1.87 2.71
CA TRP A 201 7.31 2.64 1.95
C TRP A 201 6.88 2.82 0.50
N GLY A 202 6.19 1.82 -0.08
CA GLY A 202 5.53 1.96 -1.37
C GLY A 202 4.46 3.06 -1.34
N GLY A 203 3.61 3.11 -0.31
CA GLY A 203 2.66 4.20 -0.09
C GLY A 203 3.33 5.58 0.04
N TYR A 204 4.46 5.66 0.76
CA TYR A 204 5.25 6.88 0.89
C TYR A 204 5.84 7.32 -0.45
N ALA A 205 6.27 6.35 -1.27
CA ALA A 205 6.73 6.60 -2.62
C ALA A 205 5.60 7.12 -3.53
N LEU A 206 4.37 6.63 -3.41
CA LEU A 206 3.22 7.18 -4.16
C LEU A 206 3.02 8.67 -3.84
N ALA A 207 3.09 9.04 -2.56
CA ALA A 207 3.01 10.43 -2.14
C ALA A 207 4.19 11.28 -2.67
N ALA A 208 5.41 10.75 -2.64
CA ALA A 208 6.59 11.41 -3.20
C ALA A 208 6.52 11.56 -4.74
N LEU A 209 5.95 10.59 -5.45
CA LEU A 209 5.72 10.67 -6.90
C LEU A 209 4.71 11.77 -7.25
N LEU A 210 3.64 11.92 -6.47
CA LEU A 210 2.71 13.05 -6.62
C LEU A 210 3.40 14.39 -6.34
N ALA A 211 4.21 14.47 -5.29
CA ALA A 211 5.02 15.66 -4.99
C ALA A 211 5.98 16.01 -6.15
N LEU A 212 6.61 14.99 -6.74
CA LEU A 212 7.50 15.15 -7.88
C LEU A 212 6.76 15.70 -9.11
N GLN A 213 5.56 15.22 -9.39
CA GLN A 213 4.78 15.67 -10.54
C GLN A 213 4.17 17.07 -10.37
N THR A 214 3.86 17.46 -9.13
CA THR A 214 3.20 18.73 -8.82
C THR A 214 4.15 19.86 -8.42
N GLY A 215 5.37 19.53 -8.00
CA GLY A 215 6.28 20.48 -7.35
C GLY A 215 5.91 20.79 -5.89
N ASP A 216 4.86 20.16 -5.34
CA ASP A 216 4.40 20.40 -3.98
C ASP A 216 5.05 19.41 -2.99
N LEU A 217 6.13 19.85 -2.36
CA LEU A 217 6.82 19.09 -1.30
C LEU A 217 5.95 18.78 -0.09
N SER A 218 4.83 19.49 0.11
CA SER A 218 3.94 19.21 1.24
C SER A 218 3.26 17.85 1.11
N LEU A 219 3.17 17.29 -0.10
CA LEU A 219 2.58 15.98 -0.36
C LEU A 219 3.45 14.83 0.19
N CYS A 220 4.77 15.01 0.23
CA CYS A 220 5.69 14.01 0.79
C CYS A 220 5.36 13.71 2.25
N HIS A 221 5.67 12.48 2.68
CA HIS A 221 5.70 12.14 4.10
C HIS A 221 6.81 12.88 4.84
N ASP A 222 6.65 12.99 6.15
CA ASP A 222 7.57 13.67 7.04
C ASP A 222 8.24 12.65 7.98
N PRO A 223 9.57 12.69 8.15
CA PRO A 223 10.28 11.67 8.93
C PRO A 223 9.96 11.73 10.42
N LYS A 224 9.62 12.91 10.97
CA LYS A 224 9.17 13.01 12.35
C LYS A 224 7.78 12.39 12.50
N ARG A 225 6.89 12.62 11.53
CA ARG A 225 5.56 11.97 11.50
C ARG A 225 5.67 10.46 11.40
N GLU A 226 6.66 9.93 10.68
CA GLU A 226 6.90 8.49 10.62
C GLU A 226 7.23 7.89 12.00
N LEU A 227 8.09 8.55 12.77
CA LEU A 227 8.39 8.13 14.13
C LEU A 227 7.15 8.21 15.03
N GLU A 228 6.32 9.24 14.87
CA GLU A 228 5.06 9.40 15.60
C GLU A 228 4.06 8.29 15.25
N TYR A 229 3.97 7.88 13.98
CA TYR A 229 3.09 6.81 13.52
C TYR A 229 3.49 5.45 14.08
N LEU A 230 4.78 5.11 14.02
CA LEU A 230 5.27 3.82 14.51
C LEU A 230 5.27 3.72 16.04
N ASP A 231 5.45 4.84 16.75
CA ASP A 231 5.19 4.90 18.19
C ASP A 231 3.69 4.70 18.50
N LEU A 232 2.80 5.34 17.72
CA LEU A 232 1.36 5.20 17.89
C LEU A 232 0.89 3.76 17.67
N THR A 233 1.33 3.09 16.60
CA THR A 233 0.95 1.70 16.33
C THR A 233 1.38 0.78 17.46
N ALA A 234 2.61 0.93 17.98
CA ALA A 234 3.09 0.20 19.14
C ALA A 234 2.22 0.44 20.40
N ARG A 235 1.89 1.71 20.71
CA ARG A 235 1.01 2.06 21.84
C ARG A 235 -0.41 1.51 21.69
N MET A 236 -0.94 1.49 20.46
CA MET A 236 -2.25 0.92 20.13
C MET A 236 -2.20 -0.59 19.92
N ARG A 237 -1.05 -1.22 20.12
CA ARG A 237 -0.81 -2.66 20.00
C ARG A 237 -1.12 -3.23 18.61
N VAL A 238 -0.98 -2.40 17.58
CA VAL A 238 -0.91 -2.87 16.19
C VAL A 238 0.46 -3.52 16.02
N MET A 239 0.49 -4.71 15.44
CA MET A 239 1.69 -5.53 15.46
C MET A 239 2.64 -5.15 14.32
N ASP A 240 3.93 -5.21 14.60
CA ASP A 240 4.96 -5.28 13.58
C ASP A 240 4.92 -6.67 12.90
N GLY A 241 4.77 -6.71 11.58
CA GLY A 241 4.59 -7.95 10.81
C GLY A 241 5.77 -8.92 10.86
N GLY A 242 6.99 -8.37 10.95
CA GLY A 242 8.22 -9.16 10.99
C GLY A 242 8.48 -9.84 12.34
N THR A 243 8.23 -9.14 13.45
CA THR A 243 8.47 -9.66 14.81
C THR A 243 7.23 -10.24 15.48
N GLY A 244 6.04 -9.90 15.01
CA GLY A 244 4.77 -10.25 15.67
C GLY A 244 4.60 -9.58 17.03
N GLN A 245 5.28 -8.46 17.29
CA GLN A 245 5.24 -7.73 18.55
C GLN A 245 4.75 -6.30 18.36
N PRO A 246 4.10 -5.68 19.36
CA PRO A 246 3.66 -4.29 19.29
C PRO A 246 4.83 -3.37 19.66
N ILE A 247 5.83 -3.28 18.79
CA ILE A 247 7.07 -2.51 19.00
C ILE A 247 7.21 -1.43 17.93
N ASN A 248 8.14 -0.49 18.15
CA ASN A 248 8.39 0.64 17.26
C ASN A 248 9.22 0.25 16.02
N HIS A 249 8.66 -0.66 15.22
CA HIS A 249 9.23 -1.26 14.01
C HIS A 249 8.14 -1.39 12.95
N VAL A 250 8.52 -1.58 11.69
CA VAL A 250 7.67 -2.09 10.60
C VAL A 250 8.43 -3.20 9.87
N ASP A 251 7.82 -4.35 9.68
CA ASP A 251 8.43 -5.58 9.16
C ASP A 251 9.78 -5.96 9.78
N GLY A 252 9.89 -5.75 11.09
CA GLY A 252 11.13 -5.99 11.85
C GLY A 252 12.21 -4.94 11.60
N ILE A 253 11.90 -3.87 10.88
CA ILE A 253 12.80 -2.74 10.61
C ILE A 253 12.55 -1.63 11.63
N PRO A 254 13.59 -1.14 12.35
CA PRO A 254 13.42 -0.08 13.33
C PRO A 254 12.86 1.21 12.72
N ALA A 255 11.99 1.90 13.45
CA ALA A 255 11.35 3.14 12.98
C ALA A 255 12.33 4.24 12.51
N GLY A 256 13.51 4.32 13.12
CA GLY A 256 14.56 5.26 12.68
C GLY A 256 15.02 5.02 11.23
N VAL A 257 15.03 3.76 10.78
CA VAL A 257 15.38 3.41 9.40
C VAL A 257 14.24 3.81 8.45
N SER A 258 12.98 3.55 8.83
CA SER A 258 11.81 4.01 8.07
C SER A 258 11.82 5.54 7.91
N ALA A 259 12.07 6.29 8.99
CA ALA A 259 12.18 7.74 8.97
C ALA A 259 13.36 8.24 8.12
N ALA A 260 14.49 7.53 8.11
CA ALA A 260 15.62 7.85 7.23
C ALA A 260 15.24 7.68 5.75
N LEU A 261 14.48 6.64 5.39
CA LEU A 261 13.97 6.47 4.03
C LEU A 261 13.03 7.61 3.64
N VAL A 262 12.12 8.02 4.53
CA VAL A 262 11.23 9.16 4.30
C VAL A 262 12.04 10.44 4.04
N THR A 263 13.12 10.64 4.80
CA THR A 263 14.05 11.77 4.61
C THR A 263 14.68 11.74 3.21
N ILE A 264 15.12 10.56 2.75
CA ILE A 264 15.70 10.38 1.42
C ILE A 264 14.67 10.70 0.33
N LEU A 265 13.46 10.12 0.40
CA LEU A 265 12.40 10.35 -0.59
C LEU A 265 12.07 11.83 -0.71
N ARG A 266 11.89 12.52 0.43
CA ARG A 266 11.61 13.96 0.45
C ARG A 266 12.76 14.78 -0.13
N GLY A 267 14.01 14.44 0.22
CA GLY A 267 15.20 15.12 -0.28
C GLY A 267 15.39 14.96 -1.79
N LEU A 268 15.04 13.79 -2.35
CA LEU A 268 15.09 13.55 -3.80
C LEU A 268 14.07 14.43 -4.55
N VAL A 269 12.85 14.57 -4.02
CA VAL A 269 11.84 15.46 -4.60
C VAL A 269 12.29 16.92 -4.51
N GLU A 270 12.84 17.33 -3.37
CA GLU A 270 13.40 18.68 -3.19
C GLU A 270 14.50 18.98 -4.19
N ALA A 271 15.46 18.05 -4.33
CA ALA A 271 16.59 18.21 -5.23
C ALA A 271 16.15 18.31 -6.70
N TYR A 272 15.11 17.57 -7.10
CA TYR A 272 14.57 17.63 -8.46
C TYR A 272 13.96 18.99 -8.80
N HIS A 273 13.25 19.62 -7.86
CA HIS A 273 12.60 20.92 -8.06
C HIS A 273 13.49 22.12 -7.68
N ARG A 274 14.68 21.88 -7.13
CA ARG A 274 15.61 22.94 -6.77
C ARG A 274 16.15 23.61 -8.03
N LYS A 275 16.19 24.95 -8.03
CA LYS A 275 16.91 25.70 -9.07
C LYS A 275 18.40 25.30 -9.05
N PRO A 276 19.06 25.21 -10.22
CA PRO A 276 20.50 24.95 -10.27
C PRO A 276 21.25 25.90 -9.34
N PHE A 277 22.24 25.37 -8.62
CA PHE A 277 23.13 26.22 -7.84
C PHE A 277 23.90 27.10 -8.80
N ASP A 278 23.83 28.42 -8.62
CA ASP A 278 24.76 29.34 -9.26
C ASP A 278 26.15 29.09 -8.64
N ARG A 279 27.04 28.47 -9.41
CA ARG A 279 28.39 28.11 -8.99
C ARG A 279 29.37 28.88 -9.86
N PRO A 280 30.13 29.84 -9.30
CA PRO A 280 31.08 30.65 -10.06
C PRO A 280 32.40 29.91 -10.37
N PHE A 281 32.40 28.58 -10.33
CA PHE A 281 33.57 27.72 -10.53
C PHE A 281 33.23 26.51 -11.40
#